data_AF-A0A286UNG9-F1
#
_entry.id   AF-A0A286UNG9-F1
#
_cell.length_a   1.000
_cell.length_b   1.000
_cell.length_c   1.000
_cell.angle_alpha   90.00
_cell.angle_beta   90.00
_cell.angle_gamma   90.00
#
_symmetry.space_group_name_H-M   'P 1'
#
loop_
_entity.id
_entity.type
_entity.pdbx_description
1 polymer ?
#
loop_
_entity_poly.entity_id
_entity_poly.type
_entity_poly.pdbx_seq_one_letter_code
_entity_poly.pdbx_strand_id
1 'polypeptide(L)'
;MSNDDTADESASLISSKSVRASPDTLTKLVKRLRALTFKLLPVQVEIKDLTTPTSRIISPHVIQTYLTAAGDFQEALPYCLLQARQSFMWDANHNPADYDEFYGRAIACEVLARKIVHLTPPERLTTVMSTRYRHLEWDGDDSDLSSALELAIDTHCTIFLSSTEAQHVVNCLWRGDWIQKNNKHNDIDYVPFDDTRERRFQDHLDPSRISVPRYQNFFRVSIWIAFLVIYSQAVRQPVERLKASHQSLDAWEYALYIFSLSFAIEDLYKAGNSFGTYLKLNLMNSIL
;
A
#
# COMPACT_ATOMS: atom_id res chain seq x y z
N MET A 1 8.61 -9.19 -49.45
CA MET A 1 7.66 -9.85 -48.52
C MET A 1 8.20 -9.60 -47.12
N SER A 2 7.93 -8.40 -46.62
CA SER A 2 8.36 -7.83 -45.35
C SER A 2 7.26 -8.08 -44.32
N ASN A 3 7.55 -8.81 -43.24
CA ASN A 3 6.57 -9.02 -42.16
C ASN A 3 7.21 -9.28 -40.78
N ASP A 4 8.49 -8.93 -40.58
CA ASP A 4 9.19 -9.18 -39.30
C ASP A 4 9.47 -7.91 -38.49
N ASP A 5 9.35 -6.71 -39.08
CA ASP A 5 9.73 -5.46 -38.40
C ASP A 5 8.63 -4.86 -37.50
N THR A 6 7.38 -5.35 -37.55
CA THR A 6 6.26 -4.75 -36.78
C THR A 6 6.12 -5.28 -35.34
N ALA A 7 6.72 -6.44 -35.04
CA ALA A 7 6.63 -7.02 -33.70
C ALA A 7 7.59 -6.35 -32.70
N ASP A 8 8.79 -5.98 -33.14
CA ASP A 8 9.82 -5.38 -32.28
C ASP A 8 9.55 -3.90 -31.99
N GLU A 9 8.94 -3.14 -32.92
CA GLU A 9 8.49 -1.77 -32.64
C GLU A 9 7.40 -1.74 -31.55
N SER A 10 6.51 -2.74 -31.53
CA SER A 10 5.42 -2.82 -30.55
C SER A 10 5.92 -3.12 -29.13
N ALA A 11 7.01 -3.90 -29.00
CA ALA A 11 7.63 -4.19 -27.71
C ALA A 11 8.42 -3.00 -27.15
N SER A 12 8.96 -2.14 -28.03
CA SER A 12 9.74 -0.96 -27.64
C SER A 12 8.90 0.19 -27.05
N LEU A 13 7.60 0.23 -27.33
CA LEU A 13 6.67 1.25 -26.80
C LEU A 13 6.17 0.96 -25.37
N ILE A 14 6.40 -0.25 -24.85
CA ILE A 14 5.89 -0.70 -23.54
C ILE A 14 6.91 -0.42 -22.41
N SER A 15 8.18 -0.19 -22.76
CA SER A 15 9.21 0.24 -21.81
C SER A 15 9.29 1.76 -21.73
N SER A 16 8.16 2.44 -21.44
CA SER A 16 8.23 3.80 -20.89
C SER A 16 8.81 3.68 -19.49
N LYS A 17 10.14 3.63 -19.41
CA LYS A 17 10.90 3.66 -18.16
C LYS A 17 10.39 4.87 -17.37
N SER A 18 9.73 4.62 -16.24
CA SER A 18 9.20 5.68 -15.37
C SER A 18 10.29 6.71 -15.16
N VAL A 19 10.06 7.96 -15.56
CA VAL A 19 11.03 9.03 -15.34
C VAL A 19 11.16 9.15 -13.82
N ARG A 20 12.28 8.68 -13.27
CA ARG A 20 12.56 8.77 -11.83
C ARG A 20 12.68 10.25 -11.49
N ALA A 21 11.59 10.81 -10.98
CA ALA A 21 11.52 12.20 -10.60
C ALA A 21 12.46 12.43 -9.40
N SER A 22 13.25 13.50 -9.47
CA SER A 22 14.07 13.94 -8.33
C SER A 22 13.16 14.31 -7.14
N PRO A 23 13.55 14.02 -5.88
CA PRO A 23 12.75 14.34 -4.69
C PRO A 23 12.32 15.81 -4.64
N ASP A 24 13.21 16.73 -5.01
CA ASP A 24 12.94 18.17 -5.08
C ASP A 24 11.85 18.52 -6.11
N THR A 25 11.87 17.83 -7.26
CA THR A 25 10.88 18.04 -8.32
C THR A 25 9.49 17.56 -7.87
N LEU A 26 9.44 16.44 -7.14
CA LEU A 26 8.20 15.93 -6.56
C LEU A 26 7.66 16.84 -5.47
N THR A 27 8.50 17.35 -4.57
CA THR A 27 8.07 18.31 -3.55
C THR A 27 7.52 19.60 -4.18
N LYS A 28 8.16 20.11 -5.23
CA LYS A 28 7.66 21.27 -6.00
C LYS A 28 6.33 20.96 -6.69
N LEU A 29 6.18 19.76 -7.26
CA LEU A 29 4.92 19.30 -7.85
C LEU A 29 3.81 19.25 -6.80
N VAL A 30 4.04 18.62 -5.64
CA VAL A 30 3.08 18.56 -4.53
C VAL A 30 2.67 19.96 -4.08
N LYS A 31 3.62 20.87 -3.83
CA LYS A 31 3.34 22.27 -3.44
C LYS A 31 2.47 22.98 -4.48
N ARG A 32 2.74 22.77 -5.77
CA ARG A 32 1.93 23.34 -6.86
C ARG A 32 0.51 22.76 -6.90
N LEU A 33 0.36 21.44 -6.78
CA LEU A 33 -0.96 20.78 -6.77
C LEU A 33 -1.80 21.22 -5.56
N ARG A 34 -1.16 21.38 -4.41
CA ARG A 34 -1.77 21.96 -3.20
C ARG A 34 -2.26 23.39 -3.47
N ALA A 35 -1.43 24.24 -4.07
CA ALA A 35 -1.83 25.60 -4.44
C ALA A 35 -2.97 25.64 -5.48
N LEU A 36 -2.99 24.71 -6.45
CA LEU A 36 -4.11 24.57 -7.39
C LEU A 36 -5.40 24.17 -6.69
N THR A 37 -5.32 23.24 -5.74
CA THR A 37 -6.49 22.78 -4.97
C THR A 37 -7.04 23.90 -4.09
N PHE A 38 -6.16 24.71 -3.50
CA PHE A 38 -6.56 25.89 -2.73
C PHE A 38 -7.34 26.89 -3.61
N LYS A 39 -6.92 27.10 -4.86
CA LYS A 39 -7.64 27.95 -5.83
C LYS A 39 -8.94 27.32 -6.33
N LEU A 40 -8.98 26.00 -6.49
CA LEU A 40 -10.16 25.26 -6.96
C LEU A 40 -11.30 25.31 -5.94
N LEU A 41 -10.97 25.14 -4.66
CA LEU A 41 -11.90 25.12 -3.54
C LEU A 41 -11.54 26.23 -2.57
N PRO A 42 -11.97 27.48 -2.82
CA PRO A 42 -11.68 28.62 -1.93
C PRO A 42 -12.61 28.66 -0.70
N VAL A 43 -13.70 27.90 -0.72
CA VAL A 43 -14.73 27.88 0.34
C VAL A 43 -15.02 26.46 0.78
N GLN A 44 -15.64 26.31 1.95
CA GLN A 44 -16.13 25.02 2.45
C GLN A 44 -17.19 24.45 1.53
N VAL A 45 -17.09 23.15 1.23
CA VAL A 45 -18.02 22.42 0.37
C VAL A 45 -18.42 21.09 1.02
N GLU A 46 -19.67 20.68 0.83
CA GLU A 46 -20.15 19.39 1.33
C GLU A 46 -19.42 18.23 0.62
N ILE A 47 -18.98 17.24 1.40
CA ILE A 47 -18.22 16.07 0.94
C ILE A 47 -18.98 15.28 -0.14
N LYS A 48 -20.31 15.26 -0.05
CA LYS A 48 -21.18 14.57 -1.02
C LYS A 48 -21.08 15.20 -2.42
N ASP A 49 -20.96 16.52 -2.50
CA ASP A 49 -20.83 17.23 -3.77
C ASP A 49 -19.47 16.97 -4.43
N LEU A 50 -18.45 16.61 -3.65
CA LEU A 50 -17.12 16.23 -4.16
C LEU A 50 -17.07 14.78 -4.62
N THR A 51 -17.71 13.87 -3.89
CA THR A 51 -17.65 12.42 -4.14
C THR A 51 -18.61 11.95 -5.23
N THR A 52 -19.68 12.71 -5.49
CA THR A 52 -20.67 12.37 -6.52
C THR A 52 -20.01 12.32 -7.92
N PRO A 53 -20.25 11.26 -8.74
CA PRO A 53 -19.63 11.14 -10.07
C PRO A 53 -19.92 12.32 -11.00
N THR A 54 -21.13 12.87 -10.92
CA THR A 54 -21.63 14.04 -11.67
C THR A 54 -21.37 15.38 -10.97
N SER A 55 -20.42 15.42 -10.03
CA SER A 55 -19.98 16.65 -9.37
C SER A 55 -19.64 17.72 -10.41
N ARG A 56 -20.18 18.93 -10.24
CA ARG A 56 -19.81 20.09 -11.06
C ARG A 56 -18.45 20.67 -10.67
N ILE A 57 -17.97 20.36 -9.46
CA ILE A 57 -16.75 20.92 -8.89
C ILE A 57 -15.54 20.23 -9.52
N ILE A 58 -15.54 18.89 -9.54
CA ILE A 58 -14.48 18.10 -10.16
C ILE A 58 -14.92 17.72 -11.57
N SER A 59 -14.89 18.72 -12.45
CA SER A 59 -15.22 18.55 -13.88
C SER A 59 -14.06 17.90 -14.66
N PRO A 60 -14.32 17.32 -15.85
CA PRO A 60 -13.26 16.80 -16.72
C PRO A 60 -12.18 17.83 -17.07
N HIS A 61 -12.56 19.11 -17.14
CA HIS A 61 -11.62 20.20 -17.39
C HIS A 61 -10.66 20.41 -16.21
N VAL A 62 -11.12 20.25 -14.98
CA VAL A 62 -10.26 20.28 -13.79
C VAL A 62 -9.26 19.14 -13.86
N ILE A 63 -9.70 17.93 -14.18
CA ILE A 63 -8.81 16.76 -14.31
C ILE A 63 -7.71 17.02 -15.35
N GLN A 64 -8.07 17.52 -16.53
CA GLN A 64 -7.10 17.90 -17.56
C GLN A 64 -6.13 18.98 -17.08
N THR A 65 -6.61 19.98 -16.34
CA THR A 65 -5.75 21.03 -15.76
C THR A 65 -4.70 20.45 -14.82
N TYR A 66 -5.06 19.44 -14.02
CA TYR A 66 -4.11 18.75 -13.13
C TYR A 66 -3.12 17.87 -13.89
N LEU A 67 -3.56 17.20 -14.97
CA LEU A 67 -2.68 16.44 -15.86
C LEU A 67 -1.68 17.35 -16.58
N THR A 68 -2.14 18.49 -17.12
CA THR A 68 -1.29 19.49 -17.75
C THR A 68 -0.35 20.14 -16.74
N ALA A 69 -0.80 20.36 -15.50
CA ALA A 69 0.08 20.81 -14.45
C ALA A 69 1.21 19.78 -14.26
N ALA A 70 0.90 18.49 -14.11
CA ALA A 70 1.91 17.44 -13.91
C ALA A 70 2.98 17.38 -15.02
N GLY A 71 2.63 17.74 -16.26
CA GLY A 71 3.58 17.77 -17.39
C GLY A 71 4.08 16.38 -17.72
N ASP A 72 5.39 16.16 -17.59
CA ASP A 72 6.05 14.86 -17.87
C ASP A 72 5.89 13.84 -16.73
N PHE A 73 5.45 14.28 -15.54
CA PHE A 73 5.35 13.44 -14.33
C PHE A 73 3.94 12.92 -14.06
N GLN A 74 3.19 12.58 -15.12
CA GLN A 74 1.80 12.11 -14.98
C GLN A 74 1.68 10.81 -14.18
N GLU A 75 2.67 9.93 -14.26
CA GLU A 75 2.69 8.68 -13.48
C GLU A 75 2.80 8.93 -11.97
N ALA A 76 3.52 9.98 -11.56
CA ALA A 76 3.68 10.35 -10.16
C ALA A 76 2.49 11.19 -9.64
N LEU A 77 1.56 11.60 -10.51
CA LEU A 77 0.48 12.51 -10.15
C LEU A 77 -0.45 11.95 -9.06
N PRO A 78 -0.90 10.67 -9.11
CA PRO A 78 -1.71 10.10 -8.02
C PRO A 78 -0.97 10.13 -6.68
N TYR A 79 0.32 9.77 -6.66
CA TYR A 79 1.16 9.86 -5.47
C TYR A 79 1.22 11.30 -4.92
N CYS A 80 1.51 12.28 -5.77
CA CYS A 80 1.62 13.68 -5.35
C CYS A 80 0.29 14.25 -4.84
N LEU A 81 -0.85 13.81 -5.38
CA LEU A 81 -2.18 14.21 -4.90
C LEU A 81 -2.49 13.62 -3.52
N LEU A 82 -2.11 12.37 -3.27
CA LEU A 82 -2.26 11.74 -1.96
C LEU A 82 -1.34 12.41 -0.92
N GLN A 83 -0.13 12.83 -1.32
CA GLN A 83 0.76 13.62 -0.46
C GLN A 83 0.15 14.99 -0.13
N ALA A 84 -0.43 15.66 -1.13
CA ALA A 84 -1.14 16.92 -0.93
C ALA A 84 -2.34 16.75 0.02
N ARG A 85 -3.08 15.64 -0.09
CA ARG A 85 -4.16 15.28 0.86
C ARG A 85 -3.63 15.14 2.28
N GLN A 86 -2.55 14.39 2.50
CA GLN A 86 -1.95 14.23 3.83
C GLN A 86 -1.57 15.59 4.43
N SER A 87 -0.98 16.46 3.61
CA SER A 87 -0.64 17.83 4.02
C SER A 87 -1.87 18.65 4.39
N PHE A 88 -2.98 18.56 3.63
CA PHE A 88 -4.23 19.23 4.01
C PHE A 88 -4.87 18.67 5.28
N MET A 89 -4.80 17.35 5.50
CA MET A 89 -5.26 16.73 6.74
C MET A 89 -4.43 17.19 7.94
N TRP A 90 -3.12 17.35 7.76
CA TRP A 90 -2.25 17.93 8.78
C TRP A 90 -2.71 19.34 9.16
N ASP A 91 -2.97 20.21 8.18
CA ASP A 91 -3.45 21.57 8.48
C ASP A 91 -4.83 21.58 9.12
N ALA A 92 -5.73 20.68 8.70
CA ALA A 92 -7.05 20.53 9.32
C ALA A 92 -6.90 20.22 10.82
N ASN A 93 -5.99 19.31 11.18
CA ASN A 93 -5.75 18.93 12.57
C ASN A 93 -5.07 20.05 13.39
N HIS A 94 -4.26 20.90 12.74
CA HIS A 94 -3.55 22.00 13.41
C HIS A 94 -4.38 23.29 13.51
N ASN A 95 -5.32 23.51 12.59
CA ASN A 95 -6.27 24.61 12.61
C ASN A 95 -7.70 24.08 12.71
N PRO A 96 -8.20 23.79 13.93
CA PRO A 96 -9.53 23.24 14.12
C PRO A 96 -10.66 24.22 13.75
N ALA A 97 -10.39 25.53 13.66
CA ALA A 97 -11.40 26.51 13.29
C ALA A 97 -11.87 26.35 11.84
N ASP A 98 -10.94 26.01 10.95
CA ASP A 98 -11.19 25.83 9.51
C ASP A 98 -11.07 24.36 9.09
N TYR A 99 -11.30 23.43 10.03
CA TYR A 99 -11.13 21.99 9.83
C TYR A 99 -11.86 21.50 8.58
N ASP A 100 -13.14 21.84 8.46
CA ASP A 100 -13.99 21.35 7.38
C ASP A 100 -13.53 21.84 5.99
N GLU A 101 -12.93 23.03 5.92
CA GLU A 101 -12.44 23.62 4.68
C GLU A 101 -11.20 22.87 4.18
N PHE A 102 -10.26 22.59 5.08
CA PHE A 102 -9.08 21.78 4.77
C PHE A 102 -9.43 20.31 4.51
N TYR A 103 -10.39 19.77 5.27
CA TYR A 103 -10.91 18.43 5.06
C TYR A 103 -11.54 18.28 3.67
N GLY A 104 -12.39 19.23 3.25
CA GLY A 104 -12.97 19.24 1.90
C GLY A 104 -11.91 19.24 0.79
N ARG A 105 -10.83 20.01 0.97
CA ARG A 105 -9.69 20.02 0.02
C ARG A 105 -8.91 18.71 0.00
N ALA A 106 -8.72 18.09 1.17
CA ALA A 106 -8.09 16.78 1.27
C ALA A 106 -8.90 15.73 0.50
N ILE A 107 -10.22 15.70 0.70
CA ILE A 107 -11.11 14.78 -0.03
C ILE A 107 -11.12 15.08 -1.53
N ALA A 108 -11.09 16.35 -1.94
CA ALA A 108 -11.00 16.71 -3.35
C ALA A 108 -9.74 16.16 -4.02
N CYS A 109 -8.58 16.21 -3.34
CA CYS A 109 -7.34 15.60 -3.82
C CYS A 109 -7.48 14.08 -3.97
N GLU A 110 -8.13 13.42 -3.01
CA GLU A 110 -8.38 11.98 -3.04
C GLU A 110 -9.29 11.58 -4.23
N VAL A 111 -10.37 12.33 -4.45
CA VAL A 111 -11.28 12.11 -5.58
C VAL A 111 -10.60 12.38 -6.92
N LEU A 112 -9.76 13.42 -7.01
CA LEU A 112 -8.95 13.70 -8.19
C LEU A 112 -7.98 12.55 -8.49
N ALA A 113 -7.27 12.06 -7.47
CA ALA A 113 -6.35 10.92 -7.61
C ALA A 113 -7.10 9.68 -8.14
N ARG A 114 -8.28 9.39 -7.58
CA ARG A 114 -9.14 8.30 -8.07
C ARG A 114 -9.52 8.47 -9.54
N LYS A 115 -9.94 9.66 -9.95
CA LYS A 115 -10.36 9.92 -11.34
C LYS A 115 -9.20 9.83 -12.32
N ILE A 116 -8.00 10.29 -11.95
CA ILE A 116 -6.79 10.18 -12.78
C ILE A 116 -6.39 8.72 -12.98
N VAL A 117 -6.43 7.93 -11.90
CA VAL A 117 -6.19 6.49 -11.94
C VAL A 117 -7.18 5.78 -12.87
N HIS A 118 -8.46 6.17 -12.82
CA HIS A 118 -9.49 5.60 -13.71
C HIS A 118 -9.24 5.89 -15.21
N LEU A 119 -8.56 7.00 -15.53
CA LEU A 119 -8.17 7.34 -16.91
C LEU A 119 -6.88 6.63 -17.36
N THR A 120 -6.13 6.04 -16.43
CA THR A 120 -4.87 5.37 -16.73
C THR A 120 -5.14 4.00 -17.36
N PRO A 121 -4.45 3.62 -18.45
CA PRO A 121 -4.64 2.30 -19.07
C PRO A 121 -4.29 1.18 -18.07
N PRO A 122 -5.02 0.04 -18.12
CA PRO A 122 -4.89 -1.03 -17.14
C PRO A 122 -3.48 -1.64 -17.09
N GLU A 123 -2.75 -1.61 -18.20
CA GLU A 123 -1.38 -2.11 -18.32
C GLU A 123 -0.37 -1.30 -17.50
N ARG A 124 -0.60 0.02 -17.34
CA ARG A 124 0.29 0.92 -16.58
C ARG A 124 -0.18 1.17 -15.16
N LEU A 125 -1.40 0.72 -14.84
CA LEU A 125 -2.04 0.95 -13.56
C LEU A 125 -1.22 0.38 -12.39
N THR A 126 -0.68 -0.82 -12.57
CA THR A 126 0.18 -1.48 -11.56
C THR A 126 1.46 -0.69 -11.34
N THR A 127 2.12 -0.25 -12.41
CA THR A 127 3.32 0.60 -12.33
C THR A 127 3.02 1.91 -11.63
N VAL A 128 1.98 2.64 -12.03
CA VAL A 128 1.61 3.93 -11.43
C VAL A 128 1.31 3.83 -9.93
N MET A 129 0.65 2.74 -9.50
CA MET A 129 0.30 2.56 -8.09
C MET A 129 1.46 2.06 -7.22
N SER A 130 2.35 1.25 -7.78
CA SER A 130 3.43 0.57 -7.04
C SER A 130 4.78 1.27 -7.14
N THR A 131 4.94 2.20 -8.06
CA THR A 131 6.19 2.99 -8.16
C THR A 131 6.37 3.77 -6.87
N ARG A 132 7.52 3.54 -6.24
CA ARG A 132 7.93 4.24 -5.02
C ARG A 132 8.63 5.54 -5.38
N TYR A 133 8.25 6.59 -4.68
CA TYR A 133 8.78 7.91 -4.84
C TYR A 133 9.38 8.39 -3.51
N ARG A 134 10.30 9.36 -3.60
CA ARG A 134 10.78 10.12 -2.45
C ARG A 134 10.37 11.58 -2.62
N HIS A 135 10.11 12.23 -1.51
CA HIS A 135 9.93 13.67 -1.43
C HIS A 135 10.81 14.24 -0.32
N LEU A 136 11.11 15.54 -0.39
CA LEU A 136 11.77 16.24 0.71
C LEU A 136 10.76 16.54 1.82
N GLU A 137 11.11 16.16 3.04
CA GLU A 137 10.37 16.51 4.26
C GLU A 137 10.61 17.98 4.65
N TRP A 138 9.91 18.45 5.68
CA TRP A 138 9.99 19.85 6.13
C TRP A 138 11.37 20.22 6.69
N ASP A 139 12.09 19.26 7.24
CA ASP A 139 13.46 19.38 7.78
C ASP A 139 14.54 19.42 6.69
N GLY A 140 14.18 19.12 5.44
CA GLY A 140 15.11 19.07 4.31
C GLY A 140 15.74 17.70 4.07
N ASP A 141 15.35 16.69 4.84
CA ASP A 141 15.79 15.31 4.63
C ASP A 141 14.91 14.59 3.58
N ASP A 142 15.50 13.58 2.94
CA ASP A 142 14.80 12.69 2.03
C ASP A 142 13.84 11.79 2.83
N SER A 143 12.54 11.85 2.53
CA SER A 143 11.55 10.91 3.07
C SER A 143 11.84 9.46 2.67
N ASP A 144 11.27 8.56 3.46
CA ASP A 144 11.21 7.14 3.14
C ASP A 144 10.54 6.88 1.78
N LEU A 145 11.04 5.87 1.06
CA LEU A 145 10.45 5.43 -0.21
C LEU A 145 9.03 4.90 0.03
N SER A 146 8.03 5.61 -0.49
CA SER A 146 6.63 5.20 -0.42
C SER A 146 5.98 5.25 -1.80
N SER A 147 5.12 4.28 -2.07
CA SER A 147 4.30 4.22 -3.28
C SER A 147 2.94 4.90 -3.09
N ALA A 148 2.24 5.18 -4.19
CA ALA A 148 0.88 5.72 -4.11
C ALA A 148 -0.07 4.78 -3.34
N LEU A 149 0.10 3.46 -3.51
CA LEU A 149 -0.71 2.47 -2.80
C LEU A 149 -0.41 2.43 -1.30
N GLU A 150 0.87 2.44 -0.91
CA GLU A 150 1.27 2.45 0.50
C GLU A 150 0.80 3.73 1.20
N LEU A 151 1.04 4.88 0.59
CA LEU A 151 0.58 6.16 1.09
C LEU A 151 -0.95 6.21 1.25
N ALA A 152 -1.69 5.64 0.29
CA ALA A 152 -3.15 5.55 0.39
C ALA A 152 -3.62 4.67 1.56
N ILE A 153 -2.91 3.58 1.85
CA ILE A 153 -3.21 2.68 2.98
C ILE A 153 -2.88 3.37 4.30
N ASP A 154 -1.69 3.95 4.42
CA ASP A 154 -1.19 4.59 5.64
C ASP A 154 -2.05 5.80 6.03
N THR A 155 -2.52 6.57 5.05
CA THR A 155 -3.34 7.76 5.28
C THR A 155 -4.85 7.47 5.25
N HIS A 156 -5.26 6.20 5.17
CA HIS A 156 -6.65 5.75 5.12
C HIS A 156 -7.50 6.45 4.03
N CYS A 157 -6.98 6.51 2.80
CA CYS A 157 -7.68 7.04 1.64
C CYS A 157 -8.76 6.06 1.11
N THR A 158 -9.87 5.94 1.84
CA THR A 158 -10.93 4.96 1.55
C THR A 158 -11.65 5.18 0.21
N ILE A 159 -11.81 6.43 -0.25
CA ILE A 159 -12.45 6.75 -1.54
C ILE A 159 -11.54 6.32 -2.69
N PHE A 160 -10.23 6.52 -2.54
CA PHE A 160 -9.25 6.04 -3.50
C PHE A 160 -9.16 4.51 -3.50
N LEU A 161 -9.02 3.89 -2.33
CA LEU A 161 -8.86 2.44 -2.19
C LEU A 161 -10.10 1.64 -2.60
N SER A 162 -11.30 2.22 -2.47
CA SER A 162 -12.55 1.57 -2.91
C SER A 162 -12.78 1.62 -4.43
N SER A 163 -11.88 2.25 -5.19
CA SER A 163 -11.96 2.27 -6.65
C SER A 163 -11.71 0.89 -7.27
N THR A 164 -12.35 0.61 -8.41
CA THR A 164 -12.20 -0.66 -9.14
C THR A 164 -10.75 -0.91 -9.56
N GLU A 165 -10.03 0.16 -9.88
CA GLU A 165 -8.64 0.14 -10.30
C GLU A 165 -7.71 -0.19 -9.12
N ALA A 166 -7.90 0.47 -7.98
CA ALA A 166 -7.12 0.17 -6.77
C ALA A 166 -7.37 -1.27 -6.30
N GLN A 167 -8.64 -1.69 -6.29
CA GLN A 167 -8.99 -3.08 -5.96
C GLN A 167 -8.39 -4.08 -6.95
N HIS A 168 -8.30 -3.75 -8.25
CA HIS A 168 -7.63 -4.60 -9.22
C HIS A 168 -6.15 -4.80 -8.88
N VAL A 169 -5.41 -3.71 -8.62
CA VAL A 169 -3.98 -3.78 -8.27
C VAL A 169 -3.76 -4.54 -6.95
N VAL A 170 -4.58 -4.26 -5.93
CA VAL A 170 -4.53 -4.98 -4.64
C VAL A 170 -4.78 -6.48 -4.83
N ASN A 171 -5.75 -6.85 -5.66
CA ASN A 171 -6.02 -8.25 -5.98
C ASN A 171 -4.88 -8.92 -6.75
N CYS A 172 -4.25 -8.22 -7.70
CA CYS A 172 -3.07 -8.71 -8.41
C CYS A 172 -1.89 -8.94 -7.44
N LEU A 173 -1.67 -8.03 -6.49
CA LEU A 173 -0.66 -8.18 -5.44
C LEU A 173 -1.00 -9.36 -4.51
N TRP A 174 -2.27 -9.50 -4.12
CA TRP A 174 -2.73 -10.61 -3.28
C TRP A 174 -2.54 -11.97 -3.95
N ARG A 175 -2.83 -12.09 -5.25
CA ARG A 175 -2.64 -13.34 -6.02
C ARG A 175 -1.17 -13.69 -6.24
N GLY A 176 -0.27 -12.71 -6.13
CA GLY A 176 1.15 -12.89 -6.43
C GLY A 176 1.47 -12.78 -7.92
N ASP A 177 0.60 -12.10 -8.69
CA ASP A 177 0.84 -11.82 -10.12
C ASP A 177 2.08 -10.90 -10.28
N TRP A 178 2.40 -10.14 -9.23
CA TRP A 178 3.56 -9.26 -9.11
C TRP A 178 4.30 -9.57 -7.82
N ILE A 179 5.61 -9.74 -7.91
CA ILE A 179 6.44 -10.02 -6.74
C ILE A 179 7.34 -8.83 -6.46
N GLN A 180 7.37 -8.46 -5.19
CA GLN A 180 8.31 -7.50 -4.64
C GLN A 180 9.73 -8.08 -4.73
N LYS A 181 10.56 -7.54 -5.63
CA LYS A 181 11.98 -7.83 -5.72
C LYS A 181 12.76 -6.71 -5.08
N ASN A 182 13.57 -7.05 -4.09
CA ASN A 182 14.49 -6.12 -3.48
C ASN A 182 15.71 -5.92 -4.40
N ASN A 183 15.94 -4.70 -4.85
CA ASN A 183 17.05 -4.30 -5.69
C ASN A 183 18.31 -4.03 -4.85
N LYS A 184 19.48 -3.92 -5.49
CA LYS A 184 20.80 -3.72 -4.85
C LYS A 184 20.91 -2.49 -3.94
N HIS A 185 19.96 -1.55 -4.03
CA HIS A 185 19.89 -0.36 -3.17
C HIS A 185 18.94 -0.52 -1.97
N ASN A 186 18.52 -1.75 -1.65
CA ASN A 186 17.51 -2.04 -0.64
C ASN A 186 16.14 -1.42 -0.99
N ASP A 187 15.90 -1.21 -2.29
CA ASP A 187 14.69 -0.62 -2.85
C ASP A 187 13.77 -1.73 -3.38
N ILE A 188 12.47 -1.53 -3.25
CA ILE A 188 11.45 -2.53 -3.55
C ILE A 188 10.90 -2.24 -4.94
N ASP A 189 11.31 -3.06 -5.91
CA ASP A 189 10.78 -3.01 -7.28
C ASP A 189 9.68 -4.06 -7.44
N TYR A 190 8.48 -3.66 -7.89
CA TYR A 190 7.41 -4.58 -8.23
C TYR A 190 7.56 -5.01 -9.68
N VAL A 191 7.99 -6.26 -9.88
CA VAL A 191 8.25 -6.83 -11.21
C VAL A 191 7.14 -7.85 -11.51
N PRO A 192 6.58 -7.87 -12.74
CA PRO A 192 5.61 -8.90 -13.10
C PRO A 192 6.32 -10.25 -12.98
N PHE A 193 5.67 -11.22 -12.34
CA PHE A 193 6.25 -12.55 -12.25
C PHE A 193 6.17 -13.20 -13.63
N ASP A 194 7.30 -13.20 -14.34
CA ASP A 194 7.37 -13.82 -15.66
C ASP A 194 7.39 -15.35 -15.48
N ASP A 195 6.37 -16.02 -16.01
CA ASP A 195 6.14 -17.48 -15.95
C ASP A 195 7.05 -18.24 -16.95
N THR A 196 8.17 -17.64 -17.35
CA THR A 196 9.13 -18.18 -18.32
C THR A 196 10.15 -19.15 -17.69
N ARG A 197 10.07 -19.39 -16.38
CA ARG A 197 10.91 -20.42 -15.73
C ARG A 197 10.29 -21.81 -15.86
N GLU A 198 11.10 -22.69 -16.43
CA GLU A 198 10.76 -24.06 -16.79
C GLU A 198 10.10 -24.82 -15.62
N ARG A 199 8.96 -25.44 -15.92
CA ARG A 199 8.10 -26.22 -15.02
C ARG A 199 8.85 -27.38 -14.35
N ARG A 200 9.61 -27.11 -13.30
CA ARG A 200 10.20 -28.13 -12.42
C ARG A 200 9.52 -28.05 -11.06
N PHE A 201 9.27 -29.20 -10.42
CA PHE A 201 8.63 -29.28 -9.10
C PHE A 201 9.35 -28.47 -7.99
N GLN A 202 10.60 -28.06 -8.20
CA GLN A 202 11.36 -27.17 -7.32
C GLN A 202 10.99 -25.68 -7.48
N ASP A 203 10.36 -25.26 -8.58
CA ASP A 203 9.87 -23.88 -8.80
C ASP A 203 8.56 -23.58 -8.04
N HIS A 204 7.85 -24.61 -7.55
CA HIS A 204 6.75 -24.41 -6.59
C HIS A 204 7.26 -23.98 -5.20
N LEU A 205 8.55 -24.20 -4.92
CA LEU A 205 9.27 -23.76 -3.72
C LEU A 205 10.15 -22.54 -4.02
N ASP A 206 9.80 -21.73 -5.02
CA ASP A 206 10.47 -20.44 -5.22
C ASP A 206 10.15 -19.54 -4.00
N PRO A 207 11.15 -19.09 -3.21
CA PRO A 207 10.95 -18.27 -2.00
C PRO A 207 10.11 -17.02 -2.28
N SER A 208 10.15 -16.55 -3.52
CA SER A 208 9.35 -15.45 -4.05
C SER A 208 7.84 -15.70 -4.01
N ARG A 209 7.37 -16.96 -4.11
CA ARG A 209 5.94 -17.30 -3.98
C ARG A 209 5.50 -17.44 -2.52
N ILE A 210 6.39 -17.84 -1.62
CA ILE A 210 6.07 -17.95 -0.17
C ILE A 210 5.88 -16.57 0.47
N SER A 211 6.50 -15.52 -0.08
CA SER A 211 6.30 -14.14 0.38
C SER A 211 4.97 -13.53 -0.07
N VAL A 212 4.22 -14.18 -0.99
CA VAL A 212 2.93 -13.66 -1.45
C VAL A 212 1.90 -13.72 -0.32
N PRO A 213 1.15 -12.63 -0.05
CA PRO A 213 0.21 -12.54 1.08
C PRO A 213 -0.82 -13.67 1.13
N ARG A 214 -1.30 -14.15 -0.02
CA ARG A 214 -2.27 -15.26 -0.08
C ARG A 214 -1.73 -16.55 0.52
N TYR A 215 -0.49 -16.94 0.22
CA TYR A 215 0.10 -18.16 0.76
C TYR A 215 0.45 -17.98 2.24
N GLN A 216 0.94 -16.80 2.63
CA GLN A 216 1.19 -16.47 4.04
C GLN A 216 -0.10 -16.56 4.87
N ASN A 217 -1.21 -16.03 4.37
CA ASN A 217 -2.50 -16.11 5.04
C ASN A 217 -3.01 -17.55 5.13
N PHE A 218 -2.94 -18.32 4.04
CA PHE A 218 -3.35 -19.72 4.05
C PHE A 218 -2.54 -20.54 5.07
N PHE A 219 -1.22 -20.35 5.11
CA PHE A 219 -0.35 -21.01 6.06
C PHE A 219 -0.66 -20.61 7.51
N ARG A 220 -0.86 -19.31 7.78
CA ARG A 220 -1.26 -18.80 9.09
C ARG A 220 -2.58 -19.42 9.57
N VAL A 221 -3.61 -19.44 8.71
CA VAL A 221 -4.90 -20.07 9.03
C VAL A 221 -4.75 -21.56 9.28
N SER A 222 -3.94 -22.26 8.47
CA SER A 222 -3.68 -23.70 8.64
C SER A 222 -3.01 -24.03 9.98
N ILE A 223 -2.01 -23.24 10.38
CA ILE A 223 -1.38 -23.34 11.70
C ILE A 223 -2.39 -23.11 12.82
N TRP A 224 -3.26 -22.11 12.66
CA TRP A 224 -4.27 -21.78 13.67
C TRP A 224 -5.31 -22.89 13.83
N ILE A 225 -5.74 -23.51 12.73
CA ILE A 225 -6.59 -24.70 12.76
C ILE A 225 -5.87 -25.88 13.43
N ALA A 226 -4.60 -26.11 13.13
CA ALA A 226 -3.81 -27.16 13.78
C ALA A 226 -3.70 -26.94 15.30
N PHE A 227 -3.45 -25.69 15.71
CA PHE A 227 -3.46 -25.31 17.13
C PHE A 227 -4.82 -25.60 17.78
N LEU A 228 -5.93 -25.24 17.14
CA LEU A 228 -7.27 -25.53 17.67
C LEU A 228 -7.54 -27.04 17.81
N VAL A 229 -7.06 -27.86 16.88
CA VAL A 229 -7.17 -29.32 16.98
C VAL A 229 -6.37 -29.83 18.17
N ILE A 230 -5.10 -29.42 18.30
CA ILE A 230 -4.24 -29.81 19.43
C ILE A 230 -4.86 -29.37 20.76
N TYR A 231 -5.35 -28.13 20.83
CA TYR A 231 -6.06 -27.59 21.99
C TYR A 231 -7.29 -28.43 22.34
N SER A 232 -8.15 -28.72 21.36
CA SER A 232 -9.35 -29.53 21.59
C SER A 232 -9.00 -30.95 22.03
N GLN A 233 -7.93 -31.56 21.53
CA GLN A 233 -7.50 -32.88 21.96
C GLN A 233 -6.95 -32.84 23.39
N ALA A 234 -6.10 -31.86 23.72
CA ALA A 234 -5.57 -31.67 25.07
C ALA A 234 -6.68 -31.46 26.11
N VAL A 235 -7.71 -30.64 25.78
CA VAL A 235 -8.83 -30.35 26.70
C VAL A 235 -9.81 -31.52 26.83
N ARG A 236 -9.99 -32.34 25.77
CA ARG A 236 -10.86 -33.53 25.82
C ARG A 236 -10.28 -34.67 26.66
N GLN A 237 -9.01 -34.59 27.05
CA GLN A 237 -8.44 -35.60 27.93
C GLN A 237 -9.12 -35.52 29.30
N PRO A 238 -9.66 -36.64 29.81
CA PRO A 238 -10.52 -36.62 30.98
C PRO A 238 -9.75 -36.09 32.20
N VAL A 239 -10.40 -35.14 32.87
CA VAL A 239 -10.06 -34.50 34.16
C VAL A 239 -9.80 -35.53 35.29
N GLU A 240 -10.01 -36.82 35.03
CA GLU A 240 -9.79 -37.94 35.94
C GLU A 240 -8.31 -38.21 36.26
N ARG A 241 -7.35 -37.69 35.48
CA ARG A 241 -5.90 -37.82 35.79
C ARG A 241 -5.41 -36.92 36.93
N LEU A 242 -6.17 -35.90 37.33
CA LEU A 242 -5.82 -35.00 38.45
C LEU A 242 -5.81 -35.70 39.83
N LYS A 243 -6.29 -36.94 39.94
CA LYS A 243 -6.30 -37.72 41.19
C LYS A 243 -5.17 -38.74 41.32
N ALA A 244 -4.42 -39.05 40.28
CA ALA A 244 -3.38 -40.10 40.33
C ALA A 244 -1.98 -39.48 40.41
N SER A 245 -1.30 -39.75 41.53
CA SER A 245 0.00 -39.24 42.00
C SER A 245 1.24 -39.45 41.08
N HIS A 246 1.08 -39.67 39.77
CA HIS A 246 2.18 -39.77 38.82
C HIS A 246 1.86 -38.98 37.55
N GLN A 247 2.21 -37.70 37.59
CA GLN A 247 1.83 -36.69 36.61
C GLN A 247 2.90 -36.61 35.51
N SER A 248 2.90 -37.58 34.59
CA SER A 248 3.66 -37.46 33.35
C SER A 248 2.87 -36.58 32.37
N LEU A 249 3.49 -35.49 31.92
CA LEU A 249 2.94 -34.63 30.87
C LEU A 249 2.68 -35.46 29.61
N ASP A 250 1.49 -35.28 29.03
CA ASP A 250 1.09 -36.02 27.84
C ASP A 250 1.67 -35.39 26.56
N ALA A 251 1.82 -36.17 25.50
CA ALA A 251 2.38 -35.69 24.23
C ALA A 251 1.58 -34.49 23.66
N TRP A 252 0.27 -34.44 23.89
CA TRP A 252 -0.58 -33.33 23.46
C TRP A 252 -0.39 -32.06 24.30
N GLU A 253 -0.11 -32.20 25.61
CA GLU A 253 0.21 -31.07 26.48
C GLU A 253 1.57 -30.45 26.12
N TYR A 254 2.58 -31.29 25.84
CA TYR A 254 3.87 -30.84 25.33
C TYR A 254 3.72 -30.09 24.00
N ALA A 255 2.93 -30.62 23.06
CA ALA A 255 2.66 -29.94 21.79
C ALA A 255 1.98 -28.58 22.03
N LEU A 256 0.98 -28.52 22.91
CA LEU A 256 0.29 -27.27 23.25
C LEU A 256 1.24 -26.23 23.85
N TYR A 257 2.16 -26.62 24.73
CA TYR A 257 3.15 -25.71 25.30
C TYR A 257 4.15 -25.20 24.26
N ILE A 258 4.62 -26.06 23.35
CA ILE A 258 5.53 -25.64 22.27
C ILE A 258 4.83 -24.64 21.34
N PHE A 259 3.58 -24.89 20.95
CA PHE A 259 2.80 -23.97 20.12
C PHE A 259 2.53 -22.65 20.83
N SER A 260 2.10 -22.71 22.10
CA SER A 260 1.86 -21.51 22.93
C SER A 260 3.12 -20.65 23.09
N LEU A 261 4.27 -21.29 23.33
CA LEU A 261 5.55 -20.59 23.43
C LEU A 261 5.94 -19.96 22.10
N SER A 262 5.73 -20.67 20.98
CA SER A 262 6.03 -20.15 19.64
C SER A 262 5.21 -18.90 19.32
N PHE A 263 3.89 -18.91 19.61
CA PHE A 263 3.04 -17.73 19.43
C PHE A 263 3.43 -16.58 20.37
N ALA A 264 3.77 -16.87 21.63
CA ALA A 264 4.21 -15.84 22.57
C ALA A 264 5.49 -15.14 22.10
N ILE A 265 6.45 -15.89 21.54
CA ILE A 265 7.68 -15.32 20.97
C ILE A 265 7.35 -14.48 19.72
N GLU A 266 6.47 -14.97 18.84
CA GLU A 266 6.05 -14.23 17.64
C GLU A 266 5.40 -12.88 18.00
N ASP A 267 4.48 -12.89 18.98
CA ASP A 267 3.79 -11.67 19.43
C ASP A 267 4.74 -10.70 20.13
N LEU A 268 5.70 -11.21 20.90
CA LEU A 268 6.73 -10.36 21.52
C LEU A 268 7.62 -9.69 20.47
N TYR A 269 7.99 -10.41 19.40
CA TYR A 269 8.77 -9.86 18.29
C TYR A 269 7.98 -8.77 17.53
N LYS A 270 6.70 -9.02 17.23
CA LYS A 270 5.82 -8.03 16.60
C LYS A 270 5.64 -6.79 17.47
N ALA A 271 5.41 -6.98 18.76
CA ALA A 271 5.25 -5.90 19.72
C ALA A 271 6.51 -5.02 19.80
N GLY A 272 7.70 -5.64 19.81
CA GLY A 272 8.97 -4.92 19.78
C GLY A 272 9.15 -4.05 18.54
N ASN A 273 8.90 -4.61 17.34
CA ASN A 273 9.01 -3.85 16.09
C ASN A 273 7.96 -2.74 15.97
N SER A 274 6.73 -3.02 16.40
CA SER A 274 5.65 -2.03 16.38
C SER A 274 5.93 -0.89 17.36
N PHE A 275 6.41 -1.20 18.58
CA PHE A 275 6.79 -0.20 19.57
C PHE A 275 7.94 0.69 19.07
N GLY A 276 8.95 0.11 18.40
CA GLY A 276 10.03 0.89 17.78
C GLY A 276 9.53 1.85 16.69
N THR A 277 8.54 1.44 15.91
CA THR A 277 7.91 2.28 14.87
C THR A 277 7.07 3.40 15.49
N TYR A 278 6.26 3.09 16.50
CA TYR A 278 5.48 4.09 17.24
C TYR A 278 6.38 5.08 17.99
N LEU A 279 7.49 4.63 18.56
CA LEU A 279 8.45 5.51 19.23
C LEU A 279 9.14 6.44 18.24
N LYS A 280 9.50 5.96 17.04
CA LYS A 280 10.01 6.80 15.94
C LYS A 280 8.98 7.84 15.50
N LEU A 281 7.74 7.42 15.25
CA LEU A 281 6.65 8.34 14.85
C LEU A 281 6.39 9.38 15.93
N ASN A 282 6.37 9.00 17.20
CA ASN A 282 6.08 9.93 18.31
C ASN A 282 7.27 10.87 18.61
N LEU A 283 8.52 10.43 18.37
CA LEU A 283 9.69 11.30 18.42
C LEU A 283 9.71 12.29 17.24
N MET A 284 9.36 11.86 16.03
CA MET A 284 9.22 12.77 14.87
C MET A 284 8.09 13.77 15.09
N ASN A 285 6.96 13.35 15.68
CA ASN A 285 5.84 14.23 16.03
C ASN A 285 6.12 15.17 17.22
N SER A 286 7.18 14.92 17.99
CA SER A 286 7.59 15.75 19.14
C SER A 286 8.75 16.70 18.82
N ILE A 287 9.41 16.53 17.68
CA ILE A 287 10.52 17.38 17.21
C ILE A 287 10.01 18.40 16.15
N LEU A 288 8.81 18.19 15.59
CA LEU A 288 8.05 19.14 14.76
C LEU A 288 6.99 19.88 15.58
#